data_AF-A0AAD7VHH5-F1
#
_entry.id   AF-A0AAD7VHH5-F1
#
_cell.length_a   1.000
_cell.length_b   1.000
_cell.length_c   1.000
_cell.angle_alpha   90.00
_cell.angle_beta   90.00
_cell.angle_gamma   90.00
#
_symmetry.space_group_name_H-M   'P 1'
#
loop_
_entity.id
_entity.type
_entity.pdbx_description
1 polymer ?
#
loop_
_entity_poly.entity_id
_entity_poly.type
_entity_poly.pdbx_seq_one_letter_code
_entity_poly.pdbx_strand_id
1 'polypeptide(L)'
;METTGGVVGGQVSDGAGTATGAEVRRPKMKVMVAIDESDGSFYALKWALDNLFPTIAGLGSSTPEASLGNVGIVYLVHVIQPFHQYIVPAGPGGAVFTTPSLVESVRKAQEESAAAILSRALQMCKDKLIKAETITFTGDPKELICQATEQMPVDLLLIGSRGLGMLQRAFIGSVSDYCAHHAKCSILIVKPPREHHHTK
;
A
#
# COMPACT_ATOMS: atom_id res chain seq x y z
N MET A 1 -64.90 40.33 44.34
CA MET A 1 -64.18 39.31 43.55
C MET A 1 -64.09 39.87 42.15
N GLU A 2 -63.10 40.74 41.92
CA GLU A 2 -61.72 40.43 41.49
C GLU A 2 -61.62 40.74 39.98
N THR A 3 -61.03 41.87 39.60
CA THR A 3 -59.60 42.06 39.23
C THR A 3 -59.22 41.31 37.94
N THR A 4 -59.01 41.99 36.82
CA THR A 4 -57.75 42.56 36.27
C THR A 4 -56.97 41.59 35.35
N GLY A 5 -56.41 42.13 34.26
CA GLY A 5 -55.35 41.52 33.44
C GLY A 5 -55.91 40.90 32.14
N GLY A 6 -55.61 41.37 30.93
CA GLY A 6 -54.30 41.75 30.43
C GLY A 6 -53.75 40.57 29.63
N VAL A 7 -54.01 40.52 28.31
CA VAL A 7 -53.40 39.53 27.41
C VAL A 7 -52.52 40.26 26.41
N VAL A 8 -51.22 40.22 26.69
CA VAL A 8 -50.13 40.37 25.74
C VAL A 8 -49.85 38.98 25.17
N GLY A 9 -49.77 38.85 23.85
CA GLY A 9 -49.43 37.59 23.17
C GLY A 9 -48.83 37.88 21.80
N GLY A 10 -47.56 38.27 21.80
CA GLY A 10 -46.78 38.56 20.60
C GLY A 10 -46.36 37.31 19.84
N GLN A 11 -46.37 37.47 18.52
CA GLN A 11 -45.51 36.88 17.50
C GLN A 11 -45.02 35.44 17.71
N VAL A 12 -45.56 34.57 16.86
CA VAL A 12 -44.92 33.36 16.34
C VAL A 12 -43.61 33.79 15.65
N SER A 13 -42.47 33.28 16.10
CA SER A 13 -41.28 33.20 15.26
C SER A 13 -40.47 31.96 15.60
N ASP A 14 -40.13 31.26 14.54
CA ASP A 14 -39.62 29.91 14.46
C ASP A 14 -38.34 29.66 15.26
N GLY A 15 -38.25 28.44 15.77
CA GLY A 15 -37.03 27.91 16.35
C GLY A 15 -35.91 27.89 15.31
N ALA A 16 -34.90 28.73 15.53
CA ALA A 16 -33.60 28.55 14.92
C ALA A 16 -32.91 27.37 15.62
N GLY A 17 -33.12 26.17 15.06
CA GLY A 17 -32.34 25.00 15.37
C GLY A 17 -30.85 25.32 15.18
N THR A 18 -30.08 25.06 16.23
CA THR A 18 -28.63 25.04 16.19
C THR A 18 -28.17 24.05 15.13
N ALA A 19 -27.67 24.57 14.01
CA ALA A 19 -27.01 23.76 12.99
C ALA A 19 -25.81 23.07 13.64
N THR A 20 -25.96 21.78 13.90
CA THR A 20 -24.90 20.87 14.29
C THR A 20 -23.84 20.90 13.19
N GLY A 21 -22.63 21.35 13.54
CA GLY A 21 -21.49 21.27 12.65
C GLY A 21 -21.28 19.82 12.25
N ALA A 22 -21.60 19.48 11.01
CA ALA A 22 -21.29 18.18 10.45
C ALA A 22 -19.77 18.04 10.41
N GLU A 23 -19.22 17.27 11.34
CA GLU A 23 -17.83 16.85 11.34
C GLU A 23 -17.56 16.14 10.01
N VAL A 24 -16.82 16.79 9.11
CA VAL A 24 -16.42 16.22 7.82
C VAL A 24 -15.47 15.08 8.12
N ARG A 25 -16.01 13.86 8.25
CA ARG A 25 -15.21 12.64 8.40
C ARG A 25 -14.38 12.48 7.13
N ARG A 26 -13.09 12.79 7.23
CA ARG A 26 -12.17 12.60 6.11
C ARG A 26 -12.09 11.11 5.77
N PRO A 27 -12.10 10.73 4.49
CA PRO A 27 -12.07 9.32 4.10
C PRO A 27 -10.77 8.66 4.56
N LYS A 28 -10.89 7.46 5.13
CA LYS A 28 -9.75 6.64 5.53
C LYS A 28 -8.96 6.23 4.30
N MET A 29 -7.70 6.65 4.21
CA MET A 29 -6.84 6.36 3.06
C MET A 29 -6.47 4.88 2.98
N LYS A 30 -6.74 4.25 1.84
CA LYS A 30 -6.38 2.87 1.52
C LYS A 30 -5.11 2.86 0.69
N VAL A 31 -4.05 2.28 1.24
CA VAL A 31 -2.73 2.26 0.60
C VAL A 31 -2.41 0.83 0.16
N MET A 32 -2.05 0.65 -1.10
CA MET A 32 -1.48 -0.62 -1.58
C MET A 32 0.03 -0.49 -1.62
N VAL A 33 0.75 -1.48 -1.10
CA VAL A 33 2.21 -1.53 -1.14
C VAL A 33 2.63 -2.78 -1.89
N ALA A 34 3.33 -2.61 -3.01
CA ALA A 34 3.95 -3.73 -3.72
C ALA A 34 5.25 -4.13 -3.02
N ILE A 35 5.31 -5.36 -2.52
CA ILE A 35 6.45 -5.93 -1.79
C ILE A 35 7.03 -7.09 -2.60
N ASP A 36 8.35 -7.11 -2.70
CA ASP A 36 9.14 -8.20 -3.25
C ASP A 36 10.29 -8.55 -2.28
N GLU A 37 11.24 -9.38 -2.71
CA GLU A 37 12.40 -9.72 -1.88
C GLU A 37 13.41 -8.56 -1.73
N SER A 38 13.25 -7.47 -2.50
CA SER A 38 14.26 -6.42 -2.57
C SER A 38 14.23 -5.47 -1.37
N ASP A 39 15.42 -4.98 -0.96
CA ASP A 39 15.54 -3.95 0.08
C ASP A 39 14.80 -2.66 -0.29
N GLY A 40 14.67 -2.36 -1.58
CA GLY A 40 13.96 -1.17 -2.06
C GLY A 40 12.47 -1.18 -1.72
N SER A 41 11.81 -2.34 -1.80
CA SER A 41 10.38 -2.46 -1.45
C SER A 41 10.16 -2.39 0.07
N PHE A 42 11.02 -3.06 0.85
CA PHE A 42 10.99 -2.96 2.31
C PHE A 42 11.34 -1.55 2.81
N TYR A 43 12.29 -0.86 2.16
CA TYR A 43 12.58 0.53 2.46
C TYR A 43 11.36 1.42 2.19
N ALA A 44 10.67 1.23 1.06
CA ALA A 44 9.46 1.99 0.73
C ALA A 44 8.38 1.81 1.80
N LEU A 45 8.14 0.56 2.23
CA LEU A 45 7.22 0.26 3.32
C LEU A 45 7.64 0.97 4.61
N LYS A 46 8.90 0.80 5.03
CA LYS A 46 9.43 1.45 6.24
C LYS A 46 9.25 2.97 6.19
N TRP A 47 9.61 3.58 5.07
CA TRP A 47 9.49 5.03 4.88
C TRP A 47 8.03 5.49 5.02
N ALA A 48 7.08 4.76 4.43
CA ALA A 48 5.66 5.09 4.56
C ALA A 48 5.16 4.95 6.01
N LEU A 49 5.55 3.87 6.69
CA LEU A 49 5.23 3.65 8.11
C LEU A 49 5.78 4.76 9.03
N ASP A 50 6.96 5.28 8.72
CA ASP A 50 7.63 6.30 9.53
C ASP A 50 7.20 7.74 9.20
N ASN A 51 6.79 8.02 7.96
CA ASN A 51 6.57 9.40 7.50
C ASN A 51 5.16 9.65 6.98
N LEU A 52 4.60 8.73 6.19
CA LEU A 52 3.31 8.93 5.54
C LEU A 52 2.16 8.77 6.54
N PHE A 53 2.08 7.63 7.22
CA PHE A 53 0.96 7.34 8.11
C PHE A 53 0.89 8.24 9.35
N PRO A 54 2.00 8.61 10.02
CA PRO A 54 1.96 9.60 11.10
C PRO A 54 1.46 10.96 10.63
N THR A 55 1.83 11.38 9.41
CA THR A 55 1.35 12.64 8.82
C THR A 55 -0.17 12.60 8.57
N ILE A 56 -0.68 11.49 8.01
CA ILE A 56 -2.12 11.30 7.77
C ILE A 56 -2.90 11.26 9.09
N ALA A 57 -2.35 10.58 10.11
CA ALA A 57 -2.95 10.50 11.44
C ALA A 57 -3.01 11.88 12.12
N GLY A 58 -1.95 12.69 12.00
CA GLY A 58 -1.85 14.02 12.59
C GLY A 58 -2.68 15.11 11.89
N LEU A 59 -3.07 14.91 10.62
CA LEU A 59 -3.87 15.87 9.84
C LEU A 59 -5.34 15.99 10.29
N GLY A 60 -5.81 15.19 11.27
CA GLY A 60 -7.23 15.05 11.59
C GLY A 60 -7.62 15.03 13.07
N SER A 61 -6.72 15.25 14.03
CA SER A 61 -7.07 15.19 15.46
C SER A 61 -6.36 16.24 16.31
N SER A 62 -7.12 16.93 17.16
CA SER A 62 -6.60 17.81 18.22
C SER A 62 -6.05 17.05 19.44
N THR A 63 -6.17 15.72 19.48
CA THR A 63 -5.69 14.86 20.57
C THR A 63 -4.95 13.60 20.05
N PRO A 64 -3.87 13.14 20.73
CA PRO A 64 -3.05 12.00 20.27
C PRO A 64 -3.78 10.64 20.21
N GLU A 65 -4.83 10.44 21.01
CA GLU A 65 -5.53 9.15 21.14
C GLU A 65 -6.51 8.88 19.98
N ALA A 66 -7.03 9.92 19.32
CA ALA A 66 -7.93 9.80 18.17
C ALA A 66 -7.19 9.57 16.84
N SER A 67 -5.87 9.77 16.79
CA SER A 67 -5.07 9.74 15.57
C SER A 67 -4.95 8.33 14.96
N LEU A 68 -4.94 7.26 15.77
CA LEU A 68 -4.83 5.88 15.25
C LEU A 68 -6.12 5.37 14.59
N GLY A 69 -7.29 5.94 14.94
CA GLY A 69 -8.57 5.54 14.35
C GLY A 69 -8.79 6.06 12.91
N ASN A 70 -7.97 7.02 12.49
CA ASN A 70 -8.10 7.75 11.23
C ASN A 70 -7.18 7.21 10.11
N VAL A 71 -6.24 6.33 10.44
CA VAL A 71 -5.42 5.63 9.44
C VAL A 71 -6.30 4.55 8.78
N GLY A 72 -6.31 4.51 7.45
CA GLY A 72 -7.00 3.45 6.73
C GLY A 72 -6.22 2.13 6.72
N ILE A 73 -6.45 1.31 5.71
CA ILE A 73 -5.87 -0.03 5.63
C ILE A 73 -4.72 -0.07 4.63
N VAL A 74 -3.69 -0.86 4.95
CA VAL A 74 -2.58 -1.18 4.05
C VAL A 74 -2.78 -2.54 3.41
N TYR A 75 -2.77 -2.61 2.09
CA TYR A 75 -2.76 -3.86 1.33
C TYR A 75 -1.33 -4.19 0.92
N LEU A 76 -0.73 -5.20 1.53
CA LEU A 76 0.60 -5.70 1.20
C LEU A 76 0.46 -6.71 0.06
N VAL A 77 0.91 -6.33 -1.14
CA VAL A 77 0.74 -7.13 -2.36
C VAL A 77 2.07 -7.73 -2.77
N HIS A 78 2.10 -9.05 -2.97
CA HIS A 78 3.21 -9.75 -3.60
C HIS A 78 2.74 -10.45 -4.87
N VAL A 79 3.56 -10.41 -5.93
CA VAL A 79 3.27 -11.12 -7.18
C VAL A 79 4.31 -12.21 -7.39
N ILE A 80 3.86 -13.45 -7.34
CA ILE A 80 4.66 -14.62 -7.68
C ILE A 80 4.74 -14.71 -9.19
N GLN A 81 5.96 -14.57 -9.73
CA GLN A 81 6.16 -14.81 -11.15
C GLN A 81 6.21 -16.31 -11.41
N PRO A 82 5.29 -16.86 -12.24
CA PRO A 82 5.32 -18.27 -12.55
C PRO A 82 6.63 -18.60 -13.25
N PHE A 83 7.28 -19.66 -12.79
CA PHE A 83 8.39 -20.25 -13.51
C PHE A 83 7.84 -20.82 -14.81
N HIS A 84 8.04 -20.09 -15.92
CA HIS A 84 7.64 -20.59 -17.23
C HIS A 84 8.47 -21.85 -17.51
N GLN A 85 7.82 -22.96 -17.82
CA GLN A 85 8.47 -24.24 -18.07
C GLN A 85 9.58 -24.07 -19.10
N TYR A 86 10.83 -24.10 -18.63
CA TYR A 86 11.95 -24.11 -19.54
C TYR A 86 12.18 -25.54 -20.02
N ILE A 87 12.15 -25.70 -21.34
CA ILE A 87 13.02 -26.67 -21.98
C ILE A 87 14.44 -26.27 -21.57
N VAL A 88 15.08 -27.08 -20.73
CA VAL A 88 16.48 -26.86 -20.37
C VAL A 88 17.32 -27.41 -21.52
N PRO A 89 18.12 -26.59 -22.21
CA PRO A 89 19.03 -27.09 -23.24
C PRO A 89 20.03 -28.04 -22.58
N ALA A 90 20.05 -29.30 -23.02
CA ALA A 90 20.95 -30.33 -22.48
C ALA A 90 22.07 -30.70 -23.47
N GLY A 91 22.28 -29.89 -24.49
CA GLY A 91 23.29 -30.07 -25.53
C GLY A 91 22.72 -29.83 -26.94
N PRO A 92 23.55 -29.97 -28.00
CA PRO A 92 23.11 -29.83 -29.38
C PRO A 92 21.96 -30.81 -29.68
N GLY A 93 20.78 -30.28 -30.00
CA GLY A 93 19.58 -31.07 -30.31
C GLY A 93 18.89 -31.74 -29.11
N GLY A 94 19.36 -31.48 -27.87
CA GLY A 94 18.83 -32.09 -26.66
C GLY A 94 18.06 -31.10 -25.77
N ALA A 95 16.88 -31.50 -25.35
CA ALA A 95 15.98 -30.74 -24.48
C ALA A 95 15.57 -31.61 -23.29
N VAL A 96 15.73 -31.10 -22.06
CA VAL A 96 15.16 -31.72 -20.87
C VAL A 96 13.90 -30.97 -20.48
N PHE A 97 12.80 -31.71 -20.35
CA PHE A 97 11.55 -31.21 -19.82
C PHE A 97 11.59 -31.21 -18.29
N THR A 98 11.09 -30.15 -17.67
CA THR A 98 10.87 -30.11 -16.23
C THR A 98 9.86 -31.19 -15.83
N THR A 99 10.22 -32.05 -14.88
CA THR A 99 9.31 -33.08 -14.36
C THR A 99 8.21 -32.44 -13.51
N PRO A 100 7.01 -33.04 -13.42
CA PRO A 100 5.94 -32.52 -12.56
C PRO A 100 6.36 -32.33 -11.09
N SER A 101 7.18 -33.24 -10.56
CA SER A 101 7.71 -33.17 -9.19
C SER A 101 8.62 -31.95 -8.97
N LEU A 102 9.45 -31.62 -9.95
CA LEU A 102 10.29 -30.42 -9.89
C LEU A 102 9.46 -29.14 -9.95
N VAL A 103 8.47 -29.08 -10.85
CA VAL A 103 7.55 -27.93 -10.96
C VAL A 103 6.82 -27.69 -9.64
N GLU A 104 6.30 -28.76 -9.04
CA GLU A 104 5.61 -28.68 -7.76
C GLU A 104 6.52 -28.23 -6.61
N SER A 105 7.77 -28.72 -6.60
CA SER A 105 8.77 -28.29 -5.61
C SER A 105 9.11 -26.80 -5.74
N VAL A 106 9.25 -26.30 -6.97
CA VAL A 106 9.49 -24.87 -7.24
C VAL A 106 8.28 -24.04 -6.82
N ARG A 107 7.06 -24.45 -7.17
CA ARG A 107 5.82 -23.77 -6.77
C ARG A 107 5.75 -23.64 -5.24
N LYS A 108 5.97 -24.74 -4.53
CA LYS A 108 5.97 -24.77 -3.07
C LYS A 108 7.03 -23.82 -2.48
N ALA A 109 8.26 -23.82 -3.03
CA ALA A 109 9.31 -22.91 -2.60
C ALA A 109 8.96 -21.44 -2.85
N GLN A 110 8.32 -21.13 -3.99
CA GLN A 110 7.83 -19.78 -4.28
C GLN A 110 6.74 -19.34 -3.30
N GLU A 111 5.82 -20.22 -2.93
CA GLU A 111 4.77 -19.95 -1.95
C GLU A 111 5.34 -19.72 -0.54
N GLU A 112 6.31 -20.54 -0.13
CA GLU A 112 7.02 -20.37 1.14
C GLU A 112 7.78 -19.03 1.19
N SER A 113 8.45 -18.67 0.09
CA SER A 113 9.15 -17.38 -0.02
C SER A 113 8.18 -16.20 0.01
N ALA A 114 7.08 -16.26 -0.74
CA ALA A 114 6.02 -15.24 -0.72
C ALA A 114 5.43 -15.06 0.68
N ALA A 115 5.16 -16.16 1.38
CA ALA A 115 4.67 -16.13 2.76
C ALA A 115 5.68 -15.48 3.70
N ALA A 116 6.98 -15.79 3.57
CA ALA A 116 8.03 -15.17 4.37
C ALA A 116 8.15 -13.66 4.12
N ILE A 117 8.11 -13.23 2.86
CA ILE A 117 8.16 -11.82 2.44
C ILE A 117 6.98 -11.04 3.05
N LEU A 118 5.75 -11.55 2.84
CA LEU A 118 4.55 -10.91 3.35
C LEU A 118 4.47 -10.92 4.88
N SER A 119 4.94 -12.00 5.53
CA SER A 119 5.02 -12.08 6.99
C SER A 119 5.95 -11.01 7.57
N ARG A 120 7.14 -10.82 6.97
CA ARG A 120 8.07 -9.75 7.34
C ARG A 120 7.44 -8.36 7.19
N ALA A 121 6.80 -8.10 6.05
CA ALA A 121 6.13 -6.82 5.80
C ALA A 121 4.96 -6.57 6.78
N LEU A 122 4.16 -7.59 7.05
CA LEU A 122 3.06 -7.53 8.00
C LEU A 122 3.55 -7.25 9.42
N GLN A 123 4.68 -7.82 9.81
CA GLN A 123 5.30 -7.54 11.11
C GLN A 123 5.67 -6.07 11.25
N MET A 124 6.25 -5.45 10.21
CA MET A 124 6.57 -4.02 10.23
C MET A 124 5.32 -3.14 10.43
N CYS A 125 4.20 -3.50 9.82
CA CYS A 125 2.93 -2.80 10.04
C CYS A 125 2.41 -2.98 11.47
N LYS A 126 2.50 -4.21 12.02
CA LYS A 126 2.09 -4.52 13.40
C LYS A 126 2.90 -3.74 14.43
N ASP A 127 4.21 -3.63 14.25
CA ASP A 127 5.11 -2.89 15.14
C ASP A 127 4.75 -1.39 15.22
N LYS A 128 4.06 -0.88 14.20
CA LYS A 128 3.58 0.51 14.09
C LYS A 128 2.09 0.65 14.37
N LEU A 129 1.42 -0.42 14.79
CA LEU A 129 -0.03 -0.49 15.05
C LEU A 129 -0.89 -0.09 13.85
N ILE A 130 -0.41 -0.37 12.63
CA ILE A 130 -1.11 -0.07 11.38
C ILE A 130 -1.81 -1.33 10.87
N LYS A 131 -3.11 -1.22 10.59
CA LYS A 131 -3.90 -2.34 10.04
C LYS A 131 -3.41 -2.66 8.63
N ALA A 132 -3.04 -3.93 8.41
CA ALA A 132 -2.62 -4.42 7.12
C ALA A 132 -3.25 -5.79 6.78
N GLU A 133 -3.49 -6.00 5.50
CA GLU A 133 -3.94 -7.26 4.90
C GLU A 133 -2.95 -7.65 3.80
N THR A 134 -2.68 -8.96 3.66
CA THR A 134 -1.73 -9.49 2.67
C THR A 134 -2.48 -10.09 1.48
N ILE A 135 -2.00 -9.85 0.27
CA ILE A 135 -2.58 -10.38 -0.96
C ILE A 135 -1.46 -10.92 -1.83
N THR A 136 -1.66 -12.11 -2.39
CA THR A 136 -0.72 -12.73 -3.32
C THR A 136 -1.39 -12.92 -4.67
N PHE A 137 -0.70 -12.54 -5.74
CA PHE A 137 -1.10 -12.85 -7.12
C PHE A 137 -0.04 -13.72 -7.80
N THR A 138 -0.43 -14.38 -8.90
CA THR A 138 0.50 -15.16 -9.73
C THR A 138 0.44 -14.67 -11.18
N GLY A 139 1.57 -14.20 -11.73
CA GLY A 139 1.66 -13.71 -13.11
C GLY A 139 2.71 -12.61 -13.30
N ASP A 140 2.45 -11.67 -14.22
CA ASP A 140 3.33 -10.51 -14.45
C ASP A 140 3.06 -9.41 -13.40
N PRO A 141 4.05 -9.00 -12.59
CA PRO A 141 3.89 -7.94 -11.59
C PRO A 141 3.46 -6.60 -12.18
N LYS A 142 3.91 -6.25 -13.40
CA LYS A 142 3.57 -4.98 -14.05
C LYS A 142 2.06 -4.86 -14.25
N GLU A 143 1.46 -5.90 -14.80
CA GLU A 143 0.03 -5.92 -15.10
C GLU A 143 -0.81 -6.13 -13.84
N LEU A 144 -0.44 -7.11 -13.02
CA LEU A 144 -1.24 -7.51 -11.87
C LEU A 144 -1.31 -6.44 -10.79
N ILE A 145 -0.23 -5.68 -10.56
CA ILE A 145 -0.25 -4.57 -9.60
C ILE A 145 -1.21 -3.48 -10.09
N CYS A 146 -1.12 -3.08 -11.36
CA CYS A 146 -2.04 -2.08 -11.93
C CYS A 146 -3.49 -2.58 -11.86
N GLN A 147 -3.76 -3.81 -12.28
CA GLN A 147 -5.10 -4.40 -12.21
C GLN A 147 -5.64 -4.45 -10.78
N ALA A 148 -4.81 -4.80 -9.79
CA ALA A 148 -5.21 -4.83 -8.39
C ALA A 148 -5.63 -3.44 -7.91
N THR A 149 -4.94 -2.36 -8.32
CA THR A 149 -5.34 -0.98 -7.98
C THR A 149 -6.66 -0.53 -8.61
N GLU A 150 -7.09 -1.17 -9.70
CA GLU A 150 -8.39 -0.88 -10.32
C GLU A 150 -9.54 -1.67 -9.69
N GLN A 151 -9.27 -2.92 -9.33
CA GLN A 151 -10.27 -3.82 -8.74
C GLN A 151 -10.54 -3.50 -7.27
N MET A 152 -9.57 -2.89 -6.60
CA MET A 152 -9.67 -2.50 -5.21
C MET A 152 -9.78 -0.98 -5.09
N PRO A 153 -10.55 -0.44 -4.14
CA PRO A 153 -10.65 0.99 -3.91
C PRO A 153 -9.37 1.52 -3.23
N VAL A 154 -8.26 1.56 -3.95
CA VAL A 154 -6.95 2.01 -3.46
C VAL A 154 -6.78 3.49 -3.81
N ASP A 155 -6.44 4.30 -2.80
CA ASP A 155 -6.20 5.73 -2.99
C ASP A 155 -4.75 6.01 -3.41
N LEU A 156 -3.81 5.18 -2.95
CA LEU A 156 -2.38 5.33 -3.18
C LEU A 156 -1.69 3.98 -3.40
N LEU A 157 -0.97 3.85 -4.51
CA LEU A 157 -0.03 2.77 -4.77
C LEU A 157 1.40 3.19 -4.36
N LEU A 158 1.99 2.44 -3.42
CA LEU A 158 3.34 2.61 -2.95
C LEU A 158 4.24 1.53 -3.54
N ILE A 159 5.34 1.93 -4.18
CA ILE A 159 6.30 1.00 -4.77
C ILE A 159 7.72 1.48 -4.43
N GLY A 160 8.62 0.55 -4.11
CA GLY A 160 10.04 0.85 -4.06
C GLY A 160 10.60 1.14 -5.45
N SER A 161 11.71 1.87 -5.51
CA SER A 161 12.56 1.87 -6.70
C SER A 161 13.68 0.83 -6.52
N ARG A 162 13.80 -0.10 -7.46
CA ARG A 162 15.00 -0.94 -7.57
C ARG A 162 16.05 -0.19 -8.39
N GLY A 163 17.22 0.07 -7.80
CA GLY A 163 18.46 0.32 -8.53
C GLY A 163 19.26 -0.97 -8.55
N LEU A 164 19.52 -1.56 -9.71
CA LEU A 164 20.31 -2.78 -9.85
C LEU A 164 21.79 -2.48 -9.54
N GLY A 165 22.16 -2.41 -8.25
CA GLY A 165 23.55 -2.32 -7.80
C GLY A 165 24.37 -1.14 -8.36
N MET A 166 25.70 -1.31 -8.36
CA MET A 166 26.74 -0.30 -8.69
C MET A 166 26.64 0.30 -10.11
N LEU A 167 25.74 -0.21 -10.96
CA LEU A 167 25.51 0.31 -12.30
C LEU A 167 24.31 1.27 -12.30
N GLN A 168 24.67 2.54 -12.12
CA GLN A 168 24.10 3.71 -12.79
C GLN A 168 22.73 4.25 -12.34
N ARG A 169 22.81 5.47 -11.78
CA ARG A 169 21.96 6.65 -12.05
C ARG A 169 20.50 6.37 -12.43
N ALA A 170 19.62 6.61 -11.46
CA ALA A 170 18.26 7.10 -11.68
C ALA A 170 17.25 6.21 -12.44
N PHE A 171 17.51 4.92 -12.67
CA PHE A 171 16.50 4.04 -13.25
C PHE A 171 15.34 3.80 -12.26
N ILE A 172 14.14 4.18 -12.66
CA ILE A 172 12.90 3.71 -12.07
C ILE A 172 12.79 2.25 -12.53
N GLY A 173 12.78 1.30 -11.59
CA GLY A 173 12.73 -0.13 -11.93
C GLY A 173 11.55 -0.46 -12.84
N SER A 174 11.65 -1.51 -13.66
CA SER A 174 10.68 -1.82 -14.71
C SER A 174 9.21 -1.94 -14.27
N VAL A 175 8.97 -2.34 -13.02
CA VAL A 175 7.62 -2.41 -12.43
C VAL A 175 7.14 -1.03 -12.03
N SER A 176 7.96 -0.28 -11.29
CA SER A 176 7.62 1.08 -10.85
C SER A 176 7.42 2.03 -12.03
N ASP A 177 8.20 1.86 -13.11
CA ASP A 177 8.08 2.64 -14.34
C ASP A 177 6.77 2.31 -15.08
N TYR A 178 6.45 1.01 -15.20
CA TYR A 178 5.20 0.58 -15.78
C TYR A 178 4.00 1.12 -14.99
N CYS A 179 3.99 0.95 -13.67
CA CYS A 179 2.91 1.45 -12.82
C CYS A 179 2.78 2.98 -12.87
N ALA A 180 3.88 3.73 -12.99
CA ALA A 180 3.83 5.18 -13.12
C ALA A 180 3.06 5.66 -14.35
N HIS A 181 3.10 4.87 -15.44
CA HIS A 181 2.42 5.19 -16.69
C HIS A 181 1.00 4.60 -16.79
N HIS A 182 0.68 3.55 -16.03
CA HIS A 182 -0.55 2.76 -16.23
C HIS A 182 -1.47 2.67 -15.01
N ALA A 183 -1.00 2.96 -13.79
CA ALA A 183 -1.85 2.92 -12.61
C ALA A 183 -2.90 4.05 -12.66
N LYS A 184 -4.16 3.71 -12.37
CA LYS A 184 -5.26 4.68 -12.36
C LYS A 184 -5.38 5.46 -11.04
N CYS A 185 -4.72 4.98 -9.98
CA CYS A 185 -4.65 5.65 -8.69
C CYS A 185 -3.38 6.50 -8.56
N SER A 186 -3.29 7.30 -7.49
CA SER A 186 -2.05 8.02 -7.20
C SER A 186 -0.92 7.03 -6.93
N ILE A 187 0.29 7.32 -7.41
CA ILE A 187 1.47 6.49 -7.20
C ILE A 187 2.55 7.25 -6.42
N LEU A 188 3.17 6.58 -5.47
CA LEU A 188 4.35 7.06 -4.75
C LEU A 188 5.50 6.07 -4.91
N ILE A 189 6.55 6.52 -5.59
CA ILE A 189 7.78 5.75 -5.78
C ILE A 189 8.80 6.22 -4.76
N VAL A 190 9.18 5.33 -3.84
CA VAL A 190 10.14 5.65 -2.79
C VAL A 190 11.53 5.16 -3.18
N LYS A 191 12.49 6.10 -3.18
CA LYS A 191 13.90 5.86 -3.45
C LYS A 191 14.69 5.79 -2.14
N PRO A 192 15.52 4.76 -1.91
CA PRO A 192 16.45 4.76 -0.79
C PRO A 192 17.47 5.91 -0.93
N PRO A 193 18.04 6.40 0.18
CA PRO A 193 19.08 7.43 0.14
C PRO A 193 20.29 6.92 -0.63
N ARG A 194 21.03 7.82 -1.30
CA ARG A 194 22.28 7.43 -1.94
C ARG A 194 23.32 7.16 -0.86
N GLU A 195 23.98 6.01 -0.91
CA GLU A 195 25.24 5.84 -0.17
C GLU A 195 26.29 6.72 -0.83
N HIS A 196 26.77 7.72 -0.08
CA HIS A 196 27.94 8.49 -0.49
C HIS A 196 29.17 7.63 -0.23
N HIS A 197 29.71 6.99 -1.28
CA HIS A 197 31.08 6.50 -1.22
C HIS A 197 32.00 7.71 -1.10
N HIS A 198 32.40 8.04 0.13
CA HIS A 198 33.59 8.86 0.36
C HIS A 198 34.77 8.11 -0.25
N THR A 199 35.19 8.57 -1.43
CA THR A 199 36.49 8.25 -2.00
C THR A 199 37.51 8.97 -1.12
N LYS A 200 38.18 8.23 -0.25
CA LYS A 200 39.42 8.68 0.40
C LYS A 200 40.56 8.65 -0.59
#